data_AF-A0ABD0QD35-F1
#
_entry.id   AF-A0ABD0QD35-F1
#
_cell.length_a   1.000
_cell.length_b   1.000
_cell.length_c   1.000
_cell.angle_alpha   90.00
_cell.angle_beta   90.00
_cell.angle_gamma   90.00
#
_symmetry.space_group_name_H-M   'P 1'
#
loop_
_entity.id
_entity.type
_entity.pdbx_description
1 polymer ?
#
loop_
_entity_poly.entity_id
_entity_poly.type
_entity_poly.pdbx_seq_one_letter_code
_entity_poly.pdbx_strand_id
1 'polypeptide(L)'
;RNELTTILWDDFGGQNLKKMKYHDGRLLVDETGYYYVYAKTCFRYAKEHDNVQLFQYICHEKYTQPVNRPVHLTKSGGTLQWNISDYNIGIQLNKGDGIFVSVSNAWLLDAEAEGTYFGAFKISD
;
A
#
# COMPACT_ATOMS: atom_id res chain seq x y z
N ARG A 1 -18.04 -10.40 2.89
CA ARG A 1 -17.86 -9.49 1.72
C ARG A 1 -16.41 -9.04 1.76
N ASN A 2 -15.56 -9.53 0.86
CA ASN A 2 -14.14 -9.18 0.82
C ASN A 2 -13.94 -7.96 -0.09
N GLU A 3 -14.57 -6.85 0.24
CA GLU A 3 -14.33 -5.59 -0.48
C GLU A 3 -12.97 -5.03 -0.06
N LEU A 4 -12.15 -4.68 -1.04
CA LEU A 4 -10.86 -4.05 -0.82
C LEU A 4 -11.05 -2.53 -0.82
N THR A 5 -10.47 -1.87 0.18
CA THR A 5 -10.50 -0.41 0.32
C THR A 5 -9.08 0.12 0.19
N THR A 6 -8.89 1.13 -0.65
CA THR A 6 -7.61 1.86 -0.75
C THR A 6 -7.43 2.75 0.47
N ILE A 7 -6.24 2.70 1.07
CA ILE A 7 -5.89 3.55 2.21
C ILE A 7 -5.59 4.97 1.71
N LEU A 8 -6.23 5.95 2.34
CA LEU A 8 -5.88 7.36 2.22
C LEU A 8 -4.92 7.71 3.35
N TRP A 9 -3.83 8.38 3.01
CA TRP A 9 -2.68 8.61 3.87
C TRP A 9 -2.55 10.11 4.09
N ASP A 10 -2.72 10.56 5.33
CA ASP A 10 -2.83 11.98 5.65
C ASP A 10 -1.46 12.70 5.70
N ASP A 11 -0.35 11.97 5.91
CA ASP A 11 0.97 12.54 6.21
C ASP A 11 1.90 12.73 4.98
N PHE A 12 1.41 12.47 3.77
CA PHE A 12 2.23 12.73 2.56
C PHE A 12 2.43 14.22 2.26
N GLY A 13 1.64 15.11 2.88
CA GLY A 13 1.76 16.56 2.77
C GLY A 13 2.88 17.19 3.61
N GLY A 14 3.65 16.38 4.36
CA GLY A 14 4.49 16.86 5.45
C GLY A 14 5.95 17.25 5.15
N GLN A 15 6.67 16.62 4.19
CA GLN A 15 8.01 17.03 3.65
C GLN A 15 8.80 15.94 2.89
N ASN A 16 8.37 14.67 2.85
CA ASN A 16 9.24 13.57 2.39
C ASN A 16 9.02 13.08 0.94
N LEU A 17 8.16 13.72 0.15
CA LEU A 17 7.96 13.36 -1.25
C LEU A 17 9.02 14.02 -2.15
N LYS A 18 10.04 13.25 -2.53
CA LYS A 18 11.02 13.64 -3.55
C LYS A 18 10.80 12.79 -4.79
N LYS A 19 10.66 13.42 -5.96
CA LYS A 19 10.48 12.73 -7.25
C LYS A 19 9.26 11.79 -7.31
N MET A 20 8.30 12.03 -6.42
CA MET A 20 6.98 11.41 -6.40
C MET A 20 5.95 12.45 -5.98
N LYS A 21 4.68 12.22 -6.33
CA LYS A 21 3.54 13.04 -5.91
C LYS A 21 2.49 12.14 -5.26
N TYR A 22 1.75 12.66 -4.29
CA TYR A 22 0.63 11.93 -3.71
C TYR A 22 -0.70 12.44 -4.26
N HIS A 23 -1.55 11.54 -4.72
CA HIS A 23 -2.90 11.88 -5.19
C HIS A 23 -3.83 10.68 -5.00
N ASP A 24 -4.95 10.86 -4.30
CA ASP A 24 -6.03 9.87 -4.17
C ASP A 24 -5.51 8.46 -3.79
N GLY A 25 -4.78 8.36 -2.68
CA GLY A 25 -4.22 7.07 -2.22
C GLY A 25 -2.93 6.63 -2.92
N ARG A 26 -2.52 7.28 -4.02
CA ARG A 26 -1.40 6.83 -4.87
C ARG A 26 -0.16 7.68 -4.68
N LEU A 27 1.00 6.99 -4.63
CA LEU A 27 2.29 7.56 -4.97
C LEU A 27 2.49 7.50 -6.47
N LEU A 28 2.45 8.66 -7.12
CA LEU A 28 2.69 8.85 -8.54
C LEU A 28 4.18 9.09 -8.79
N VAL A 29 4.78 8.26 -9.63
CA VAL A 29 6.21 8.30 -9.97
C VAL A 29 6.50 9.47 -10.92
N ASP A 30 7.48 10.33 -10.60
CA ASP A 30 7.87 11.44 -11.50
C ASP A 30 9.11 11.10 -12.36
N GLU A 31 9.83 10.01 -12.03
CA GLU A 31 11.06 9.60 -12.69
C GLU A 31 11.08 8.08 -12.91
N THR A 32 11.30 7.62 -14.14
CA THR A 32 11.40 6.18 -14.43
C THR A 32 12.61 5.56 -13.73
N GLY A 33 12.47 4.31 -13.27
CA GLY A 33 13.57 3.55 -12.69
C GLY A 33 13.09 2.31 -11.94
N TYR A 34 14.02 1.67 -11.23
CA TYR A 34 13.70 0.63 -10.26
C TYR A 34 13.46 1.25 -8.90
N TYR A 35 12.38 0.82 -8.25
CA TYR A 35 11.93 1.31 -6.97
C TYR A 35 11.80 0.19 -5.97
N TYR A 36 12.21 0.48 -4.75
CA TYR A 36 11.87 -0.32 -3.60
C TYR A 36 10.59 0.23 -2.97
N VAL A 37 9.56 -0.60 -2.85
CA VAL A 37 8.25 -0.24 -2.29
C VAL A 37 8.02 -1.03 -1.01
N TYR A 38 7.55 -0.35 0.04
CA TYR A 38 7.30 -0.94 1.35
C TYR A 38 6.01 -0.44 1.97
N ALA A 39 5.29 -1.31 2.68
CA ALA A 39 4.08 -0.95 3.42
C ALA A 39 3.84 -1.87 4.62
N LYS A 40 3.31 -1.30 5.69
CA LYS A 40 2.82 -2.02 6.87
C LYS A 40 1.48 -1.43 7.30
N THR A 41 0.55 -2.31 7.66
CA THR A 41 -0.77 -1.94 8.19
C THR A 41 -1.01 -2.68 9.49
N CYS A 42 -1.59 -1.98 10.46
CA CYS A 42 -2.02 -2.54 11.72
C CYS A 42 -3.55 -2.54 11.77
N PHE A 43 -4.16 -3.66 12.17
CA PHE A 43 -5.61 -3.72 12.36
C PHE A 43 -5.91 -3.95 13.85
N ARG A 44 -6.97 -3.31 14.33
CA ARG A 44 -7.52 -3.46 15.67
C ARG A 44 -8.11 -4.86 15.82
N TYR A 45 -7.81 -5.50 16.95
CA TYR A 45 -8.29 -6.83 17.28
C TYR A 45 -9.41 -6.76 18.32
N ALA A 46 -10.47 -7.53 18.08
CA ALA A 46 -11.43 -7.94 19.10
C ALA A 46 -11.78 -9.42 18.89
N LYS A 47 -12.05 -10.15 19.98
CA LYS A 47 -12.36 -11.60 19.96
C LYS A 47 -13.57 -11.96 19.09
N GLU A 48 -14.46 -11.01 18.84
CA GLU A 48 -15.61 -11.15 17.96
C GLU A 48 -15.22 -11.26 16.46
N HIS A 49 -13.95 -11.05 16.12
CA HIS A 49 -13.43 -11.03 14.76
C HIS A 49 -12.56 -12.25 14.42
N ASP A 50 -12.58 -13.31 15.22
CA ASP A 50 -11.74 -14.52 15.07
C ASP A 50 -11.90 -15.23 13.69
N ASN A 51 -12.98 -14.97 12.95
CA ASN A 51 -13.22 -15.52 11.60
C ASN A 51 -12.96 -14.51 10.46
N VAL A 52 -12.45 -13.32 10.76
CA VAL A 52 -12.23 -12.26 9.77
C VAL A 52 -10.86 -12.44 9.11
N GLN A 53 -10.85 -12.50 7.78
CA GLN A 53 -9.60 -12.54 7.01
C GLN A 53 -9.11 -11.12 6.72
N LEU A 54 -7.92 -10.81 7.23
CA LEU A 54 -7.26 -9.53 7.03
C LEU A 54 -6.19 -9.66 5.95
N PHE A 55 -6.27 -8.79 4.95
CA PHE A 55 -5.35 -8.75 3.83
C PHE A 55 -4.84 -7.34 3.59
N GLN A 56 -3.57 -7.23 3.22
CA GLN A 56 -2.94 -6.02 2.67
C GLN A 56 -2.39 -6.34 1.27
N TYR A 57 -2.56 -5.39 0.37
CA TYR A 57 -2.10 -5.44 -1.01
C TYR A 57 -1.31 -4.19 -1.34
N ILE A 58 -0.14 -4.36 -1.96
CA ILE A 58 0.54 -3.28 -2.68
C ILE A 58 0.15 -3.42 -4.15
N CYS A 59 -0.38 -2.35 -4.73
CA CYS A 59 -0.95 -2.33 -6.07
C CYS A 59 -0.15 -1.41 -6.99
N HIS A 60 0.01 -1.81 -8.24
CA HIS A 60 0.60 -1.01 -9.31
C HIS A 60 -0.45 -0.66 -10.35
N GLU A 61 -0.59 0.64 -10.61
CA GLU A 61 -1.41 1.21 -11.66
C GLU A 61 -0.50 1.80 -12.73
N LYS A 62 -0.54 1.25 -13.94
CA LYS A 62 0.22 1.79 -15.05
C LYS A 62 -0.49 2.99 -15.63
N TYR A 63 0.21 4.09 -15.87
CA TYR A 63 -0.40 5.30 -16.47
C TYR A 63 -0.99 5.04 -17.87
N THR A 64 -0.46 4.04 -18.58
CA THR A 64 -0.91 3.61 -19.91
C THR A 64 -2.13 2.71 -19.89
N GLN A 65 -2.53 2.21 -18.71
CA GLN A 65 -3.65 1.30 -18.55
C GLN A 65 -4.87 2.04 -18.00
N PRO A 66 -6.09 1.55 -18.29
CA PRO A 66 -7.28 2.07 -17.62
C PRO A 66 -7.14 1.92 -16.11
N VAL A 67 -7.48 2.98 -15.37
CA VAL A 67 -7.41 3.10 -13.89
C VAL A 67 -8.03 1.89 -13.17
N ASN A 68 -9.00 1.21 -13.78
CA ASN A 68 -9.73 0.09 -13.18
C ASN A 68 -9.06 -1.29 -13.34
N ARG A 69 -7.77 -1.37 -13.72
CA ARG A 69 -7.02 -2.64 -13.79
C ARG A 69 -5.66 -2.56 -13.07
N PRO A 70 -5.65 -2.31 -11.76
CA PRO A 70 -4.41 -2.39 -10.99
C PRO A 70 -3.88 -3.83 -10.93
N VAL A 71 -2.55 -3.96 -10.96
CA VAL A 71 -1.85 -5.23 -10.76
C VAL A 71 -1.48 -5.35 -9.28
N HIS A 72 -1.91 -6.42 -8.62
CA HIS A 72 -1.45 -6.73 -7.26
C HIS A 72 0.01 -7.20 -7.30
N LEU A 73 0.90 -6.45 -6.66
CA LEU A 73 2.33 -6.77 -6.57
C LEU A 73 2.60 -7.75 -5.43
N THR A 74 1.96 -7.52 -4.28
CA THR A 74 1.98 -8.43 -3.13
C THR A 74 0.60 -8.58 -2.54
N LYS A 75 0.40 -9.73 -1.89
CA LYS A 75 -0.70 -10.00 -0.98
C LYS A 75 -0.11 -10.53 0.32
N SER A 76 -0.49 -9.94 1.43
CA SER A 76 -0.17 -10.44 2.76
C SER A 76 -1.44 -10.54 3.58
N GLY A 77 -1.48 -11.50 4.50
CA GLY A 77 -2.64 -11.72 5.36
C GLY A 77 -2.47 -12.95 6.22
N GLY A 78 -3.23 -13.00 7.31
CA GLY A 78 -3.21 -14.09 8.26
C GLY A 78 -4.57 -14.23 8.94
N THR A 79 -4.84 -15.41 9.48
CA THR A 79 -6.09 -15.68 10.21
C THR A 79 -5.94 -15.70 11.71
N LEU A 80 -4.74 -15.70 12.33
CA LEU A 80 -4.62 -15.79 13.80
C LEU A 80 -3.23 -15.50 14.41
N GLN A 81 -2.28 -14.91 13.67
CA GLN A 81 -0.94 -14.65 14.23
C GLN A 81 -0.30 -13.41 13.61
N TRP A 82 -0.11 -12.39 14.45
CA TRP A 82 0.37 -11.06 14.08
C TRP A 82 1.87 -11.05 13.82
N ASN A 83 2.22 -11.27 12.57
CA ASN A 83 3.40 -10.70 11.95
C ASN A 83 3.06 -10.49 10.48
N ILE A 84 2.34 -9.41 10.18
CA ILE A 84 2.32 -8.91 8.80
C ILE A 84 3.76 -8.49 8.54
N SER A 85 4.47 -9.34 7.81
CA SER A 85 5.90 -9.24 7.53
C SER A 85 6.20 -7.90 6.84
N ASP A 86 7.42 -7.38 6.96
CA ASP A 86 7.84 -6.26 6.12
C ASP A 86 7.80 -6.69 4.65
N TYR A 87 6.83 -6.20 3.88
CA TYR A 87 6.70 -6.54 2.45
C TYR A 87 7.39 -5.49 1.61
N ASN A 88 8.46 -5.94 1.00
CA ASN A 88 9.43 -5.12 0.30
C ASN A 88 9.61 -5.69 -1.12
N ILE A 89 9.39 -4.87 -2.14
CA ILE A 89 9.51 -5.31 -3.54
C ILE A 89 10.37 -4.32 -4.31
N GLY A 90 11.35 -4.85 -5.05
CA GLY A 90 12.00 -4.13 -6.14
C GLY A 90 11.17 -4.26 -7.41
N ILE A 91 10.66 -3.15 -7.95
CA ILE A 91 9.85 -3.13 -9.17
C ILE A 91 10.28 -1.98 -10.10
N GLN A 92 10.24 -2.22 -11.40
CA GLN A 92 10.43 -1.16 -12.39
C GLN A 92 9.14 -0.34 -12.56
N LEU A 93 9.25 0.98 -12.36
CA LEU A 93 8.14 1.92 -12.50
C LEU A 93 8.48 2.99 -13.54
N ASN A 94 7.48 3.37 -14.33
CA ASN A 94 7.60 4.45 -15.29
C ASN A 94 7.07 5.76 -14.71
N LYS A 95 7.56 6.88 -15.22
CA LYS A 95 6.96 8.18 -14.97
C LYS A 95 5.45 8.14 -15.25
N GLY A 96 4.67 8.55 -14.27
CA GLY A 96 3.21 8.57 -14.28
C GLY A 96 2.55 7.35 -13.63
N ASP A 97 3.28 6.24 -13.43
CA ASP A 97 2.75 5.06 -12.75
C ASP A 97 2.37 5.41 -11.30
N GLY A 98 1.29 4.79 -10.82
CA GLY A 98 0.79 4.92 -9.47
C GLY A 98 1.05 3.65 -8.65
N ILE A 99 1.44 3.83 -7.38
CA ILE A 99 1.52 2.75 -6.40
C ILE A 99 0.64 3.10 -5.20
N PHE A 100 -0.14 2.14 -4.72
CA PHE A 100 -1.04 2.34 -3.59
C PHE A 100 -1.22 1.08 -2.76
N VAL A 101 -1.83 1.23 -1.59
CA VAL A 101 -2.11 0.13 -0.66
C VAL A 101 -3.61 -0.06 -0.54
N SER A 102 -4.06 -1.30 -0.67
CA SER A 102 -5.45 -1.69 -0.41
C SER A 102 -5.52 -2.76 0.67
N VAL A 103 -6.57 -2.72 1.49
CA VAL A 103 -6.78 -3.69 2.58
C VAL A 103 -8.19 -4.27 2.55
N SER A 104 -8.36 -5.49 3.06
CA SER A 104 -9.69 -5.98 3.43
C SER A 104 -10.11 -5.43 4.79
N ASN A 105 -11.42 -5.33 5.05
CA ASN A 105 -11.96 -4.93 6.35
C ASN A 105 -11.33 -3.63 6.90
N ALA A 106 -11.25 -2.58 6.08
CA ALA A 106 -10.62 -1.31 6.45
C ALA A 106 -11.22 -0.66 7.70
N TRP A 107 -12.44 -1.02 8.08
CA TRP A 107 -13.08 -0.61 9.35
C TRP A 107 -12.36 -1.14 10.59
N LEU A 108 -11.51 -2.15 10.46
CA LEU A 108 -10.61 -2.64 11.49
C LEU A 108 -9.23 -2.01 11.44
N LEU A 109 -8.91 -1.18 10.44
CA LEU A 109 -7.58 -0.56 10.35
C LEU A 109 -7.35 0.40 11.52
N ASP A 110 -6.18 0.29 12.16
CA ASP A 110 -5.74 1.24 13.17
C ASP A 110 -4.83 2.30 12.53
N ALA A 111 -5.42 3.44 12.17
CA ALA A 111 -4.69 4.55 11.55
C ALA A 111 -3.71 5.23 12.52
N GLU A 112 -3.96 5.13 13.83
CA GLU A 112 -3.13 5.75 14.87
C GLU A 112 -2.09 4.79 15.46
N ALA A 113 -2.09 3.53 15.05
CA ALA A 113 -1.11 2.57 15.52
C ALA A 113 0.30 2.94 15.06
N GLU A 114 1.25 2.96 16.00
CA GLU A 114 2.67 3.01 15.69
C GLU A 114 3.01 1.87 14.69
N GLY A 115 3.44 2.25 13.49
CA GLY A 115 3.87 1.31 12.47
C GLY A 115 2.91 1.04 11.31
N THR A 116 1.79 1.75 11.17
CA THR A 116 1.09 1.82 9.87
C THR A 116 1.81 2.83 8.97
N TYR A 117 2.43 2.38 7.88
CA TYR A 117 3.20 3.23 6.95
C TYR A 117 3.20 2.70 5.52
N PHE A 118 3.51 3.60 4.58
CA PHE A 118 3.69 3.28 3.18
C PHE A 118 4.72 4.24 2.56
N GLY A 119 5.59 3.72 1.70
CA GLY A 119 6.56 4.53 0.99
C GLY A 119 7.27 3.79 -0.13
N ALA A 120 8.07 4.55 -0.87
CA ALA A 120 8.93 4.02 -1.91
C ALA A 120 10.16 4.92 -2.12
N PHE A 121 11.26 4.33 -2.58
CA PHE A 121 12.44 5.08 -3.02
C PHE A 121 13.10 4.42 -4.23
N LYS A 122 13.69 5.24 -5.11
CA LYS A 122 14.40 4.78 -6.30
C LYS A 122 15.72 4.12 -5.89
N ILE A 123 16.02 2.96 -6.44
CA ILE A 123 17.26 2.19 -6.20
C ILE A 123 18.22 2.23 -7.38
N SER A 124 17.71 2.33 -8.61
CA SER A 124 18.52 2.50 -9.83
C SER A 124 17.68 3.05 -10.98
N ASP A 125 18.34 3.44 -12.07
CA ASP A 125 17.71 3.67 -13.38
C ASP A 125 17.25 2.35 -14.02
#